data_AF-A0A5C3LX60-F1
#
_entry.id   AF-A0A5C3LX60-F1
#
_cell.length_a   1.000
_cell.length_b   1.000
_cell.length_c   1.000
_cell.angle_alpha   90.00
_cell.angle_beta   90.00
_cell.angle_gamma   90.00
#
_symmetry.space_group_name_H-M   'P 1'
#
loop_
_entity.id
_entity.type
_entity.pdbx_description
1 polymer ?
#
loop_
_entity_poly.entity_id
_entity_poly.type
_entity_poly.pdbx_seq_one_letter_code
_entity_poly.pdbx_strand_id
1 'polypeptide(L)'
;MQDTAKLQKIQEEVKEIQNKLLASRRHFLLVKVLVSPTQRIPAEIWKIIFIHCLPNVTFIAPKSNEAPLLLSQICSFLRDIALDTPELW
;
A
#
# COMPACT_ATOMS: atom_id res chain seq x y z
N MET A 1 -22.46 7.90 42.37
CA MET A 1 -21.58 6.69 42.41
C MET A 1 -22.00 5.58 41.45
N GLN A 2 -23.26 5.49 40.99
CA GLN A 2 -23.69 4.45 40.03
C GLN A 2 -23.24 4.69 38.58
N ASP A 3 -23.06 5.94 38.17
CA ASP A 3 -22.72 6.27 36.78
C ASP A 3 -21.25 6.03 36.43
N THR A 4 -20.35 6.12 37.42
CA THR A 4 -18.92 5.82 37.23
C THR A 4 -18.67 4.33 37.00
N ALA A 5 -19.44 3.44 37.65
CA ALA A 5 -19.36 2.01 37.45
C ALA A 5 -19.86 1.58 36.05
N LYS A 6 -20.90 2.26 35.55
CA LYS A 6 -21.37 2.06 34.17
C LYS A 6 -20.35 2.53 33.14
N LEU A 7 -19.71 3.68 33.40
CA LEU A 7 -18.67 4.22 32.53
C LEU A 7 -17.46 3.26 32.42
N GLN A 8 -16.99 2.72 33.55
CA GLN A 8 -15.91 1.74 33.59
C GLN A 8 -16.27 0.45 32.83
N LYS A 9 -17.51 -0.03 32.99
CA LYS A 9 -17.98 -1.21 32.27
C LYS A 9 -17.97 -1.03 30.75
N ILE A 10 -18.45 0.11 30.27
CA ILE A 10 -18.44 0.44 28.83
C ILE A 10 -17.00 0.55 28.31
N GLN A 11 -16.08 1.13 29.08
CA GLN A 11 -14.67 1.23 28.68
C GLN A 11 -14.00 -0.15 28.53
N GLU A 12 -14.32 -1.08 29.43
CA GLU A 12 -13.84 -2.46 29.35
C GLU A 12 -14.37 -3.17 28.09
N GLU A 13 -15.67 -3.03 27.80
CA GLU A 13 -16.31 -3.59 26.60
C GLU A 13 -15.71 -3.02 25.30
N VAL A 14 -15.45 -1.70 25.25
CA VAL A 14 -14.79 -1.05 24.10
C VAL A 14 -13.39 -1.61 23.88
N LYS A 15 -12.61 -1.80 24.95
CA LYS A 15 -11.26 -2.35 24.89
C LYS A 15 -11.26 -3.78 24.37
N GLU A 16 -12.24 -4.58 24.80
CA GLU A 16 -12.41 -5.95 24.33
C GLU A 16 -12.77 -5.99 22.83
N ILE A 17 -13.67 -5.13 22.37
CA ILE A 17 -14.03 -4.99 20.95
C ILE A 17 -12.81 -4.57 20.12
N GLN A 18 -12.02 -3.62 20.60
CA GLN A 18 -10.79 -3.18 19.93
C GLN A 18 -9.78 -4.32 19.78
N ASN A 19 -9.58 -5.12 20.83
CA ASN A 19 -8.68 -6.27 20.78
C ASN A 19 -9.14 -7.31 19.75
N LYS A 20 -10.45 -7.60 19.71
CA LYS A 20 -11.04 -8.50 18.70
C LYS A 20 -10.85 -7.98 17.27
N LEU A 21 -11.04 -6.67 17.06
CA LEU A 21 -10.81 -6.03 15.77
C LEU A 21 -9.35 -6.07 15.34
N LEU A 22 -8.41 -5.78 16.25
CA LEU A 22 -6.97 -5.83 15.97
C LEU A 22 -6.52 -7.25 15.57
N ALA A 23 -7.04 -8.28 16.23
CA ALA A 23 -6.75 -9.67 15.91
C ALA A 23 -7.20 -10.03 14.48
N SER A 24 -8.42 -9.65 14.09
CA SER A 24 -8.96 -9.91 12.74
C SER A 24 -8.36 -9.02 11.65
N ARG A 25 -7.84 -7.83 12.01
CA ARG A 25 -7.33 -6.83 11.05
C ARG A 25 -6.13 -7.33 10.26
N ARG A 26 -5.23 -8.13 10.85
CA ARG A 26 -4.05 -8.64 10.13
C ARG A 26 -4.43 -9.54 8.96
N HIS A 27 -5.30 -10.51 9.18
CA HIS A 27 -5.79 -11.38 8.11
C HIS A 27 -6.53 -10.57 7.05
N PHE A 28 -7.39 -9.63 7.46
CA PHE A 28 -8.07 -8.76 6.53
C PHE A 28 -7.11 -7.93 5.66
N LEU A 29 -6.05 -7.35 6.26
CA LEU A 29 -5.04 -6.58 5.53
C LEU A 29 -4.26 -7.45 4.55
N LEU A 30 -3.85 -8.66 4.96
CA LEU A 30 -3.14 -9.60 4.07
C LEU A 30 -4.01 -10.00 2.89
N VAL A 31 -5.27 -10.39 3.14
CA VAL A 31 -6.22 -10.73 2.07
C VAL A 31 -6.42 -9.54 1.15
N LYS A 32 -6.62 -8.32 1.69
CA LYS A 32 -6.79 -7.09 0.90
C LYS A 32 -5.59 -6.80 -0.01
N VAL A 33 -4.38 -7.03 0.49
CA VAL A 33 -3.12 -6.91 -0.27
C VAL A 33 -3.12 -7.95 -1.40
N LEU A 34 -3.37 -9.23 -1.09
CA LEU A 34 -3.39 -10.32 -2.08
C LEU A 34 -4.48 -10.16 -3.16
N VAL A 35 -5.64 -9.61 -2.82
CA VAL A 35 -6.72 -9.38 -3.80
C VAL A 35 -6.56 -8.08 -4.58
N SER A 36 -5.56 -7.26 -4.25
CA SER A 36 -5.33 -5.98 -4.93
C SER A 36 -5.05 -6.22 -6.42
N PRO A 37 -5.61 -5.39 -7.32
CA PRO A 37 -5.35 -5.52 -8.76
C PRO A 37 -3.86 -5.50 -9.10
N THR A 38 -3.09 -4.74 -8.33
CA THR A 38 -1.66 -4.55 -8.52
C THR A 38 -0.86 -5.85 -8.38
N GLN A 39 -1.30 -6.78 -7.51
CA GLN A 39 -0.63 -8.07 -7.29
C GLN A 39 -1.05 -9.18 -8.24
N ARG A 40 -2.08 -8.97 -9.07
CA ARG A 40 -2.52 -9.97 -10.07
C ARG A 40 -1.63 -10.00 -11.30
N ILE A 41 -0.91 -8.91 -11.55
CA ILE A 41 -0.03 -8.76 -12.70
C ILE A 41 1.40 -9.13 -12.27
N PRO A 42 2.09 -10.05 -12.99
CA PRO A 42 3.48 -10.39 -12.70
C PRO A 42 4.41 -9.18 -12.77
N ALA A 43 5.52 -9.22 -12.02
CA ALA A 43 6.51 -8.15 -11.99
C ALA A 43 7.03 -7.79 -13.40
N GLU A 44 7.33 -8.79 -14.24
CA GLU A 44 7.80 -8.56 -15.62
C GLU A 44 6.84 -7.71 -16.46
N ILE A 45 5.54 -7.91 -16.29
CA ILE A 45 4.53 -7.13 -17.02
C ILE A 45 4.48 -5.70 -16.48
N TRP A 46 4.65 -5.50 -15.17
CA TRP A 46 4.80 -4.16 -14.61
C TRP A 46 6.03 -3.43 -15.15
N LYS A 47 7.17 -4.11 -15.28
CA LYS A 47 8.39 -3.54 -15.88
C LYS A 47 8.12 -3.02 -17.30
N ILE A 48 7.44 -3.83 -18.12
CA ILE A 48 7.04 -3.44 -19.49
C ILE A 48 6.12 -2.21 -19.47
N ILE A 49 5.10 -2.20 -18.61
CA ILE A 49 4.18 -1.05 -18.47
C ILE A 49 4.97 0.21 -18.08
N PHE A 50 5.88 0.10 -17.12
CA PHE A 50 6.67 1.23 -16.62
C PHE A 50 7.56 1.83 -17.70
N ILE A 51 8.23 1.01 -18.50
CA ILE A 51 9.05 1.46 -19.63
C ILE A 51 8.19 2.23 -20.64
N HIS A 52 6.96 1.76 -20.92
CA HIS A 52 6.03 2.47 -21.80
C HIS A 52 5.41 3.74 -21.21
N CYS A 53 5.55 3.98 -19.90
CA CYS A 53 5.15 5.23 -19.27
C CYS A 53 6.25 6.30 -19.30
N LEU A 54 7.47 5.96 -19.73
CA LEU A 54 8.56 6.93 -19.78
C LEU A 54 8.27 8.03 -20.83
N PRO A 55 8.62 9.29 -20.54
CA PRO A 55 8.51 10.36 -21.52
C PRO A 55 9.47 10.10 -22.70
N ASN A 56 9.05 10.47 -23.91
CA ASN A 56 9.87 10.33 -25.12
C ASN A 56 10.91 11.48 -25.22
N VAL A 57 11.85 11.49 -24.27
CA VAL A 57 12.92 12.47 -24.15
C VAL A 57 14.24 11.77 -23.86
N THR A 58 15.35 12.35 -24.33
CA THR A 58 16.68 11.74 -24.19
C THR A 58 17.19 11.73 -22.76
N PHE A 59 16.78 12.69 -21.94
CA PHE A 59 17.17 12.82 -20.53
C PHE A 59 15.93 13.11 -19.70
N ILE A 60 15.66 12.23 -18.74
CA ILE A 60 14.52 12.36 -17.85
C ILE A 60 14.90 13.25 -16.67
N ALA A 61 14.20 14.37 -16.52
CA ALA A 61 14.35 15.18 -15.32
C ALA A 61 13.60 14.51 -14.15
N PRO A 62 14.21 14.39 -12.96
CA PRO A 62 13.53 13.80 -11.81
C PRO A 62 12.41 14.74 -11.32
N LYS A 63 11.16 14.40 -11.65
CA LYS A 63 9.98 15.09 -11.12
C LYS A 63 9.06 14.10 -10.41
N SER A 64 8.58 14.48 -9.23
CA SER A 64 7.71 13.63 -8.41
C SER A 64 6.38 13.28 -9.08
N ASN A 65 5.94 14.08 -10.06
CA ASN A 65 4.68 13.89 -10.78
C ASN A 65 4.84 13.26 -12.18
N GLU A 66 6.05 12.83 -12.57
CA GLU A 66 6.32 12.18 -13.85
C GLU A 66 7.03 10.84 -13.63
N ALA A 67 6.93 9.92 -14.60
CA ALA A 67 7.72 8.69 -14.59
C ALA A 67 9.22 9.03 -14.73
N PRO A 68 10.12 8.26 -14.08
CA PRO A 68 9.85 7.05 -13.30
C PRO A 68 9.44 7.29 -11.85
N LEU A 69 9.65 8.49 -11.29
CA LEU A 69 9.46 8.75 -9.86
C LEU A 69 8.00 8.61 -9.41
N LEU A 70 7.03 8.99 -10.23
CA LEU A 70 5.60 8.82 -9.93
C LEU A 70 5.25 7.35 -9.67
N LEU A 71 5.83 6.42 -10.45
CA LEU A 71 5.57 4.99 -10.37
C LEU A 71 6.03 4.41 -9.02
N SER A 72 7.10 4.98 -8.46
CA SER A 72 7.67 4.59 -7.17
C SER A 72 6.85 5.04 -5.94
N GLN A 73 5.85 5.91 -6.13
CA GLN A 73 5.09 6.53 -5.04
C GLN A 73 3.71 5.91 -4.81
N ILE A 74 3.27 4.97 -5.66
CA ILE A 74 1.91 4.43 -5.63
C ILE A 74 1.72 3.45 -4.47
N CYS A 75 2.60 2.45 -4.36
CA CYS A 75 2.59 1.47 -3.27
C CYS A 75 3.98 0.82 -3.14
N SER A 76 4.23 0.12 -2.03
CA SER A 76 5.53 -0.53 -1.79
C SER A 76 5.90 -1.53 -2.88
N PHE A 77 4.96 -2.35 -3.34
CA PHE A 77 5.20 -3.36 -4.38
C PHE A 77 5.64 -2.75 -5.71
N LEU A 78 4.96 -1.69 -6.18
CA LEU A 78 5.32 -1.01 -7.42
C LEU A 78 6.64 -0.24 -7.27
N ARG A 79 6.91 0.31 -6.09
CA ARG A 79 8.20 0.92 -5.77
C ARG A 79 9.34 -0.08 -5.87
N ASP A 80 9.17 -1.26 -5.31
CA ASP A 80 10.20 -2.30 -5.34
C ASP A 80 10.47 -2.72 -6.79
N ILE A 81 9.43 -2.88 -7.62
CA ILE A 81 9.57 -3.17 -9.05
C ILE A 81 10.30 -2.03 -9.78
N ALA A 82 9.92 -0.77 -9.54
CA ALA A 82 10.52 0.38 -10.22
C ALA A 82 12.02 0.54 -9.88
N LEU A 83 12.40 0.29 -8.62
CA LEU A 83 13.79 0.33 -8.19
C LEU A 83 14.60 -0.87 -8.73
N ASP A 84 13.95 -2.02 -8.94
CA ASP A 84 14.54 -3.23 -9.53
C ASP A 84 14.54 -3.23 -11.08
N THR A 85 14.16 -2.12 -11.71
CA THR A 85 14.14 -1.97 -13.17
C THR A 85 15.16 -0.91 -13.59
N PRO A 86 16.42 -1.30 -13.88
CA PRO A 86 17.49 -0.37 -14.28
C PRO A 86 17.14 0.49 -15.50
N GLU A 87 16.32 -0.01 -16.41
CA GLU A 87 15.91 0.68 -17.65
C GLU A 87 15.06 1.94 -17.41
N LEU A 88 14.59 2.17 -16.18
CA LEU A 88 13.84 3.36 -15.80
C LEU A 88 14.73 4.57 -15.43
N TRP A 89 16.04 4.36 -15.24
CA TRP A 89 16.98 5.35 -14.68
C TRP A 89 18.09 5.70 -15.67
#